data_AF-A0A845A5T9-F1
#
_entry.id   AF-A0A845A5T9-F1
#
_cell.length_a   1.000
_cell.length_b   1.000
_cell.length_c   1.000
_cell.angle_alpha   90.00
_cell.angle_beta   90.00
_cell.angle_gamma   90.00
#
_symmetry.space_group_name_H-M   'P 1'
#
loop_
_entity.id
_entity.type
_entity.pdbx_description
1 polymer ?
#
loop_
_entity_poly.entity_id
_entity_poly.type
_entity_poly.pdbx_seq_one_letter_code
_entity_poly.pdbx_strand_id
1 'polypeptide(L)'
;MLATQPPLHEISVFYWNAFIELNSERPIGMSGSGLIPLTAIRAYAQDYDLDRQEYETFKRIIGAVDNRRQRLIDDKREKEAAKNKKAS
;
A
#
# COMPACT_ATOMS: atom_id res chain seq x y z
N MET A 1 8.21 -29.15 -6.95
CA MET A 1 6.95 -29.57 -6.28
C MET A 1 6.36 -28.34 -5.60
N LEU A 2 5.28 -27.75 -6.12
CA LEU A 2 4.60 -26.56 -5.57
C LEU A 2 3.23 -26.96 -4.97
N ALA A 3 3.18 -28.06 -4.22
CA ALA A 3 1.91 -28.74 -3.91
C ALA A 3 1.26 -28.36 -2.56
N THR A 4 1.72 -27.30 -1.88
CA THR A 4 1.20 -26.96 -0.53
C THR A 4 1.09 -25.46 -0.30
N GLN A 5 0.84 -24.65 -1.33
CA GLN A 5 0.50 -23.25 -1.10
C GLN A 5 -1.01 -23.14 -0.82
N PRO A 6 -1.43 -22.69 0.38
CA PRO A 6 -2.84 -22.47 0.63
C PRO A 6 -3.37 -21.46 -0.39
N PRO A 7 -4.55 -21.70 -0.99
CA PRO A 7 -5.14 -20.75 -1.92
C PRO A 7 -5.36 -19.43 -1.19
N LEU A 8 -4.91 -18.33 -1.79
CA LEU A 8 -5.26 -17.01 -1.29
C LEU A 8 -6.77 -16.85 -1.41
N HIS A 9 -7.41 -16.43 -0.32
CA HIS A 9 -8.83 -16.12 -0.35
C HIS A 9 -9.08 -15.00 -1.38
N GLU A 10 -10.09 -15.13 -2.24
CA GLU A 10 -10.35 -14.21 -3.36
C GLU A 10 -10.41 -12.74 -2.91
N ILE A 11 -11.06 -12.49 -1.77
CA ILE A 11 -11.11 -11.19 -1.10
C ILE A 11 -9.70 -10.60 -0.82
N SER A 12 -8.72 -11.42 -0.45
CA SER A 12 -7.35 -10.95 -0.22
C SER A 12 -6.65 -10.54 -1.52
N VAL A 13 -6.95 -11.24 -2.62
CA VAL A 13 -6.46 -10.89 -3.95
C VAL A 13 -7.02 -9.54 -4.39
N PHE A 14 -8.30 -9.28 -4.14
CA PHE A 14 -8.93 -7.98 -4.41
C PHE A 14 -8.18 -6.82 -3.72
N TYR A 15 -7.97 -6.90 -2.40
CA TYR A 15 -7.27 -5.83 -1.67
C TYR A 15 -5.82 -5.66 -2.13
N TRP A 16 -5.15 -6.77 -2.46
CA TRP A 16 -3.77 -6.72 -2.95
C TRP A 16 -3.69 -6.03 -4.31
N ASN A 17 -4.56 -6.40 -5.26
CA ASN A 17 -4.60 -5.76 -6.57
C ASN A 17 -4.93 -4.27 -6.46
N ALA A 18 -5.94 -3.91 -5.66
CA ALA A 18 -6.27 -2.52 -5.41
C ALA A 18 -5.09 -1.72 -4.85
N PHE A 19 -4.32 -2.30 -3.91
CA PHE A 19 -3.11 -1.65 -3.39
C PHE A 19 -2.03 -1.43 -4.48
N ILE A 20 -1.85 -2.39 -5.39
CA ILE A 20 -0.91 -2.28 -6.50
C ILE A 20 -1.37 -1.21 -7.50
N GLU A 21 -2.65 -1.17 -7.85
CA GLU A 21 -3.21 -0.19 -8.79
C GLU A 21 -3.15 1.23 -8.22
N LEU A 22 -3.59 1.42 -6.98
CA LEU A 22 -3.54 2.69 -6.26
C LEU A 22 -2.11 3.20 -6.00
N ASN A 23 -1.09 2.36 -6.18
CA ASN A 23 0.30 2.80 -6.06
C ASN A 23 0.69 3.83 -7.14
N SER A 24 -0.01 3.83 -8.29
CA SER A 24 0.18 4.80 -9.37
C SER A 24 -0.32 6.20 -9.02
N GLU A 25 -1.29 6.30 -8.11
CA GLU A 25 -1.94 7.54 -7.66
C GLU A 25 -1.15 8.30 -6.58
N ARG A 26 0.03 7.78 -6.19
CA ARG A 26 0.81 8.36 -5.11
C ARG A 26 1.43 9.69 -5.54
N PRO A 27 1.40 10.72 -4.67
CA PRO A 27 2.13 11.94 -4.94
C PRO A 27 3.63 11.65 -4.99
N ILE A 28 4.27 12.09 -6.06
CA ILE A 28 5.72 12.04 -6.24
C ILE A 28 6.27 13.42 -5.84
N GLY A 29 6.98 13.48 -4.72
CA GLY A 29 7.59 14.72 -4.21
C GLY A 29 9.09 14.57 -3.94
N MET A 30 9.75 15.70 -3.61
CA MET A 30 11.18 15.79 -3.28
C MET A 30 11.61 14.82 -2.16
N SER A 31 10.71 14.47 -1.25
CA SER A 31 10.96 13.56 -0.13
C SER A 31 10.56 12.10 -0.41
N GLY A 32 10.14 11.77 -1.63
CA GLY A 32 9.70 10.43 -2.03
C GLY A 32 8.23 10.29 -2.39
N SER A 33 7.80 9.03 -2.48
CA SER A 33 6.42 8.63 -2.74
C SER A 33 5.65 8.68 -1.42
N GLY A 34 4.61 9.51 -1.34
CA GLY A 34 3.76 9.65 -0.15
C GLY A 34 2.73 8.52 0.00
N LEU A 35 1.86 8.67 1.00
CA LEU A 35 0.70 7.79 1.19
C LEU A 35 -0.29 7.90 0.01
N ILE A 36 -1.06 6.86 -0.22
CA ILE A 36 -2.16 6.84 -1.18
C ILE A 36 -3.20 7.88 -0.72
N PRO A 37 -3.60 8.84 -1.59
CA PRO A 37 -4.62 9.80 -1.25
C PRO A 37 -5.95 9.15 -0.90
N LEU A 38 -6.64 9.64 0.13
CA LEU A 38 -7.97 9.15 0.50
C LEU A 38 -8.99 9.31 -0.64
N THR A 39 -8.81 10.34 -1.46
CA THR A 39 -9.63 10.56 -2.66
C THR A 39 -9.49 9.43 -3.68
N ALA A 40 -8.27 8.92 -3.89
CA ALA A 40 -8.03 7.77 -4.78
C ALA A 40 -8.64 6.47 -4.21
N ILE A 41 -8.50 6.25 -2.90
CA ILE A 41 -9.14 5.11 -2.22
C ILE A 41 -10.67 5.18 -2.36
N ARG A 42 -11.26 6.37 -2.23
CA ARG A 42 -12.70 6.57 -2.40
C ARG A 42 -13.13 6.36 -3.85
N ALA A 43 -12.40 6.89 -4.83
CA ALA A 43 -12.71 6.72 -6.24
C ALA A 43 -12.69 5.24 -6.63
N TYR A 44 -11.64 4.51 -6.24
CA TYR A 44 -11.55 3.07 -6.48
C TYR A 44 -12.72 2.30 -5.84
N ALA A 45 -13.12 2.66 -4.62
CA ALA A 45 -14.28 2.03 -3.99
C ALA A 45 -15.60 2.31 -4.74
N GLN A 46 -15.73 3.48 -5.36
CA GLN A 46 -16.87 3.82 -6.22
C GLN A 46 -16.86 3.04 -7.53
N ASP A 47 -15.69 2.88 -8.16
CA ASP A 47 -15.55 2.14 -9.43
C ASP A 47 -15.90 0.66 -9.30
N TYR A 48 -15.82 0.11 -8.08
CA TYR A 48 -16.17 -1.28 -7.75
C TYR A 48 -17.50 -1.42 -7.01
N ASP A 49 -18.31 -0.35 -6.96
CA ASP A 49 -19.63 -0.31 -6.32
C ASP A 49 -19.63 -0.81 -4.85
N LEU A 50 -18.54 -0.57 -4.12
CA LEU A 50 -18.44 -0.98 -2.72
C LEU A 50 -19.47 -0.24 -1.88
N ASP A 51 -20.22 -0.98 -1.07
CA ASP A 51 -21.15 -0.39 -0.12
C ASP A 51 -20.42 0.34 1.02
N ARG A 52 -21.18 0.97 1.92
CA ARG A 52 -20.60 1.73 3.03
C ARG A 52 -19.73 0.86 3.95
N GLN A 53 -20.15 -0.36 4.26
CA GLN A 53 -19.44 -1.25 5.17
C GLN A 53 -18.18 -1.83 4.49
N GLU A 54 -18.30 -2.19 3.22
CA GLU A 54 -17.20 -2.65 2.38
C GLU A 54 -16.17 -1.55 2.21
N TYR A 55 -16.59 -0.31 1.92
CA TYR A 55 -15.69 0.84 1.82
C TYR A 55 -14.92 1.09 3.12
N GLU A 56 -15.59 1.04 4.28
CA GLU A 56 -14.89 1.23 5.57
C GLU A 56 -13.85 0.13 5.81
N THR A 57 -14.16 -1.11 5.42
CA THR A 57 -13.23 -2.24 5.50
C THR A 57 -12.07 -2.08 4.53
N PHE A 58 -12.36 -1.75 3.27
CA PHE A 58 -11.39 -1.48 2.21
C PHE A 58 -10.42 -0.36 2.59
N LYS A 59 -10.95 0.80 2.99
CA LYS A 59 -10.17 1.95 3.47
C LYS A 59 -9.25 1.57 4.60
N ARG A 60 -9.73 0.78 5.58
CA ARG A 60 -8.92 0.32 6.71
C ARG A 60 -7.79 -0.59 6.25
N ILE A 61 -8.06 -1.55 5.37
CA ILE A 61 -7.06 -2.52 4.89
C ILE A 61 -6.00 -1.82 4.03
N ILE A 62 -6.42 -1.07 3.01
CA ILE A 62 -5.50 -0.33 2.13
C ILE A 62 -4.66 0.65 2.94
N GLY A 63 -5.29 1.41 3.84
CA GLY A 63 -4.57 2.33 4.73
C GLY A 63 -3.53 1.62 5.61
N ALA A 64 -3.86 0.46 6.18
CA ALA A 64 -2.93 -0.28 7.03
C ALA A 64 -1.72 -0.81 6.24
N VAL A 65 -1.95 -1.39 5.06
CA VAL A 65 -0.88 -1.88 4.18
C VAL A 65 0.00 -0.72 3.72
N ASP A 66 -0.62 0.40 3.35
CA ASP A 66 0.08 1.58 2.89
C ASP A 66 0.98 2.21 3.96
N ASN A 67 0.45 2.41 5.16
CA ASN A 67 1.22 2.88 6.30
C ASN A 67 2.39 1.95 6.61
N ARG A 68 2.19 0.62 6.52
CA ARG A 68 3.27 -0.34 6.74
C ARG A 68 4.35 -0.22 5.67
N ARG A 69 3.99 -0.08 4.40
CA ARG A 69 4.94 0.16 3.30
C ARG A 69 5.76 1.43 3.54
N GLN A 70 5.12 2.53 3.92
CA GLN A 70 5.81 3.80 4.15
C GLN A 70 6.87 3.67 5.26
N ARG A 71 6.52 3.06 6.39
CA ARG A 71 7.48 2.80 7.48
C ARG A 71 8.69 1.99 7.03
N LEU A 72 8.48 0.94 6.22
CA LEU A 72 9.58 0.13 5.69
C LEU A 72 10.51 0.93 4.76
N ILE A 73 9.96 1.87 3.99
CA ILE A 73 10.75 2.76 3.14
C ILE A 73 11.56 3.74 3.98
N ASP A 74 10.94 4.34 5.00
CA ASP A 74 11.61 5.29 5.88
C ASP A 74 12.74 4.62 6.67
N ASP A 75 12.48 3.45 7.27
CA ASP A 75 13.48 2.63 7.95
C ASP A 75 14.67 2.28 7.03
N LYS A 76 14.38 1.99 5.75
CA LYS A 76 15.43 1.67 4.76
C LYS A 76 16.28 2.90 4.46
N ARG A 77 15.67 4.07 4.28
CA ARG A 77 16.36 5.34 4.01
C ARG A 77 17.25 5.76 5.17
N GLU A 78 16.77 5.62 6.40
CA GLU A 78 17.57 5.92 7.59
C GLU A 78 18.80 5.02 7.68
N LYS A 79 18.64 3.72 7.41
CA LYS A 79 19.76 2.76 7.39
C LYS A 79 20.78 3.10 6.30
N GLU A 80 20.33 3.49 5.11
CA GLU A 80 21.20 3.89 4.00
C GLU A 80 21.96 5.19 4.33
N ALA A 81 21.27 6.19 4.89
CA ALA A 81 21.89 7.44 5.34
C ALA A 81 22.94 7.19 6.44
N ALA A 82 22.67 6.29 7.39
CA ALA A 82 23.62 5.93 8.45
C ALA A 82 24.86 5.19 7.92
N LYS A 83 24.70 4.35 6.88
CA LYS A 83 25.83 3.68 6.21
C LYS A 83 26.72 4.69 5.48
N ASN A 84 26.12 5.61 4.72
CA ASN A 84 26.90 6.62 3.98
C ASN A 84 27.69 7.54 4.91
N LYS A 85 27.13 7.94 6.06
CA LYS A 85 27.85 8.73 7.09
C LYS A 85 29.03 8.00 7.73
N LYS A 86 29.03 6.67 7.76
CA LYS A 86 30.15 5.86 8.29
C LYS A 86 31.25 5.59 7.25
N ALA A 87 30.93 5.80 5.97
CA ALA A 87 31.83 5.56 4.85
C ALA A 87 32.50 6.86 4.32
N SER A 88 32.06 8.03 4.80
CA SER A 88 32.69 9.35 4.59
C SER A 88 33.49 9.74 5.82
#